data_AF-A0A968JFF8-F1
#
_entry.id   AF-A0A968JFF8-F1
#
_cell.length_a   1.000
_cell.length_b   1.000
_cell.length_c   1.000
_cell.angle_alpha   90.00
_cell.angle_beta   90.00
_cell.angle_gamma   90.00
#
_symmetry.space_group_name_H-M   'P 1'
#
loop_
_entity.id
_entity.type
_entity.pdbx_description
1 polymer ?
#
loop_
_entity_poly.entity_id
_entity_poly.type
_entity_poly.pdbx_seq_one_letter_code
_entity_poly.pdbx_strand_id
1 'polypeptide(L)'
;VAVVTALVVALAYLLLRRLYDEPTALLAGLFWACDPFLIAHSSILHVDGLLTALMVLSILAALVAFFSREVRDTGPGATDPAVPRAATAGEQQPVIWPFLFLSAVAGGLALLTKSPSVLLLPTVAMLAVLAFRGEGWRIRRGVLWPLLLWGAVAAAVWLIGWPAVWVDLPGAVARVVNQVRFEGAEPHGWGNFFLGRAVEDPGPLFYLVVLLFRLPPWTLLGVAVLVWLLARRRVAVTLPTLVLLGFVVVFVVLLTLLPKKFDRYILPVFPVCSILAAVGWISVRPGVANRARGWRGTVAAAAVVVGLVVNVALYYPYQISYYSPLFGGGAVAARVLPVGWGEGHAEAGAYINAQVNGCDRPIALWFDPVLDPFVCAPVVRLPESLKPGRVDYAVLYIDQLQRTNDPQETAHIRTAGTLVHTVTLHGIPYAEVYQLPQPTAQQVGARFGESIRLYGYTLDAAALRTSGVLTFTTVWQALAPPAEYMMVAQLLDDNGALVAQIDVPPGGPANPTSIWYTGHYVTWYHPLPVPADLPAGTYRLAVGLYDPATFARLPIEAPPGSVVQEGALLLPLAIE
;
A
#
# COMPACT_ATOMS: atom_id res chain seq x y z
N VAL A 1 -1.59 18.11 -7.75
CA VAL A 1 -2.76 17.54 -7.02
C VAL A 1 -3.05 18.33 -5.75
N ALA A 2 -2.10 18.42 -4.81
CA ALA A 2 -2.22 19.18 -3.55
C ALA A 2 -2.89 20.56 -3.67
N VAL A 3 -2.40 21.44 -4.55
CA VAL A 3 -2.98 22.80 -4.74
C VAL A 3 -4.46 22.75 -5.12
N VAL A 4 -4.83 21.89 -6.08
CA VAL A 4 -6.23 21.76 -6.52
C VAL A 4 -7.10 21.22 -5.40
N THR A 5 -6.64 20.18 -4.69
CA THR A 5 -7.40 19.59 -3.58
C THR A 5 -7.60 20.60 -2.44
N ALA A 6 -6.59 21.39 -2.08
CA ALA A 6 -6.70 22.43 -1.06
C ALA A 6 -7.69 23.54 -1.45
N LEU A 7 -7.65 23.99 -2.71
CA LEU A 7 -8.63 24.95 -3.24
C LEU A 7 -10.05 24.38 -3.22
N VAL A 8 -10.22 23.10 -3.56
CA VAL A 8 -11.53 22.45 -3.52
C VAL A 8 -12.07 22.33 -2.10
N VAL A 9 -11.23 22.06 -1.09
CA VAL A 9 -11.68 22.08 0.31
C VAL A 9 -12.23 23.46 0.70
N ALA A 10 -11.53 24.53 0.32
CA ALA A 10 -11.99 25.90 0.56
C ALA A 10 -13.29 26.23 -0.19
N LEU A 11 -13.41 25.83 -1.46
CA LEU A 11 -14.64 25.99 -2.25
C LEU A 11 -15.80 25.16 -1.68
N ALA A 12 -15.52 23.94 -1.25
CA ALA A 12 -16.50 23.06 -0.62
C ALA A 12 -17.05 23.69 0.66
N TYR A 13 -16.21 24.31 1.50
CA TYR A 13 -16.68 25.08 2.65
C TYR A 13 -17.68 26.17 2.24
N LEU A 14 -17.39 26.96 1.20
CA LEU A 14 -18.30 28.00 0.72
C LEU A 14 -19.63 27.45 0.19
N LEU A 15 -19.60 26.28 -0.47
CA LEU A 15 -20.81 25.59 -0.92
C LEU A 15 -21.60 24.99 0.26
N LEU A 16 -20.92 24.41 1.24
CA LEU A 16 -21.53 23.83 2.43
C LEU A 16 -22.24 24.88 3.28
N ARG A 17 -21.70 26.11 3.39
CA ARG A 17 -22.38 27.24 4.04
C ARG A 17 -23.72 27.64 3.40
N ARG A 18 -23.96 27.21 2.15
CA ARG A 18 -25.24 27.41 1.45
C ARG A 18 -26.21 26.24 1.65
N LEU A 19 -25.71 25.09 2.12
CA LEU A 19 -26.48 23.85 2.31
C LEU A 19 -26.73 23.53 3.79
N TYR A 20 -25.91 24.07 4.68
CA TYR A 20 -25.90 23.78 6.12
C TYR A 20 -25.62 25.06 6.92
N ASP A 21 -25.84 25.00 8.23
CA ASP A 21 -25.45 26.04 9.17
C ASP A 21 -23.92 26.18 9.29
N GLU A 22 -23.45 27.36 9.72
CA GLU A 22 -22.03 27.69 9.80
C GLU A 22 -21.19 26.66 10.60
N PRO A 23 -21.62 26.21 11.81
CA PRO A 23 -20.91 25.18 12.55
C PRO A 23 -20.74 23.87 11.78
N THR A 24 -21.80 23.39 11.13
CA THR A 24 -21.76 22.16 10.34
C THR A 24 -20.81 22.31 9.14
N ALA A 25 -20.89 23.42 8.41
CA ALA A 25 -20.02 23.68 7.27
C ALA A 25 -18.54 23.78 7.67
N LEU A 26 -18.23 24.48 8.78
CA LEU A 26 -16.87 24.62 9.30
C LEU A 26 -16.31 23.27 9.75
N LEU A 27 -17.08 22.51 10.53
CA LEU A 27 -16.65 21.20 11.03
C LEU A 27 -16.43 20.21 9.88
N ALA A 28 -17.30 20.20 8.87
CA ALA A 28 -17.14 19.38 7.68
C ALA A 28 -15.86 19.73 6.89
N GLY A 29 -15.59 21.03 6.72
CA GLY A 29 -14.36 21.52 6.08
C GLY A 29 -13.10 21.12 6.86
N LEU A 30 -13.13 21.23 8.19
CA LEU A 30 -12.02 20.84 9.06
C LEU A 30 -11.77 19.32 9.03
N PHE A 31 -12.82 18.50 9.09
CA PHE A 31 -12.69 17.04 8.98
C PHE A 31 -12.10 16.63 7.64
N TRP A 32 -12.55 17.23 6.53
CA TRP A 32 -11.96 16.98 5.22
C TRP A 32 -10.49 17.44 5.19
N ALA A 33 -10.19 18.67 5.60
CA ALA A 33 -8.84 19.23 5.57
C ALA A 33 -7.83 18.45 6.42
N CYS A 34 -8.30 17.78 7.48
CA CYS A 34 -7.45 17.07 8.45
C CYS A 34 -7.61 15.55 8.39
N ASP A 35 -8.16 15.00 7.31
CA ASP A 35 -8.23 13.55 7.10
C ASP A 35 -6.88 13.05 6.54
N PRO A 36 -6.13 12.20 7.26
CA PRO A 36 -4.81 11.77 6.83
C PRO A 36 -4.83 11.00 5.50
N PHE A 37 -5.88 10.21 5.23
CA PHE A 37 -5.97 9.42 4.01
C PHE A 37 -6.24 10.30 2.79
N LEU A 38 -7.04 11.35 2.94
CA LEU A 38 -7.24 12.39 1.91
C LEU A 38 -5.97 13.22 1.68
N ILE A 39 -5.28 13.61 2.75
CA ILE A 39 -3.99 14.33 2.65
C ILE A 39 -2.96 13.50 1.90
N ALA A 40 -2.83 12.21 2.25
CA ALA A 40 -1.92 11.28 1.59
C ALA A 40 -2.12 11.20 0.07
N HIS A 41 -3.39 11.10 -0.38
CA HIS A 41 -3.70 11.04 -1.80
C HIS A 41 -3.60 12.40 -2.51
N SER A 42 -3.46 13.49 -1.75
CA SER A 42 -3.17 14.82 -2.29
C SER A 42 -1.67 15.11 -2.45
N SER A 43 -0.83 14.44 -1.64
CA SER A 43 0.62 14.60 -1.60
C SER A 43 1.38 13.65 -2.52
N ILE A 44 0.70 12.66 -3.12
CA ILE A 44 1.28 11.73 -4.10
C ILE A 44 0.84 12.14 -5.52
N LEU A 45 1.72 11.94 -6.51
CA LEU A 45 1.38 12.15 -7.93
C LEU A 45 0.48 11.00 -8.44
N HIS A 46 -0.78 11.01 -8.01
CA HIS A 46 -1.79 10.03 -8.39
C HIS A 46 -3.14 10.72 -8.70
N VAL A 47 -3.95 10.11 -9.56
CA VAL A 47 -5.20 10.71 -10.05
C VAL A 47 -6.37 10.67 -9.06
N ASP A 48 -6.34 9.76 -8.09
CA ASP A 48 -7.49 9.51 -7.20
C ASP A 48 -7.83 10.70 -6.29
N GLY A 49 -6.83 11.42 -5.79
CA GLY A 49 -7.06 12.64 -5.00
C GLY A 49 -7.72 13.75 -5.82
N LEU A 50 -7.27 13.92 -7.07
CA LEU A 50 -7.86 14.90 -8.01
C LEU A 50 -9.29 14.52 -8.38
N LEU A 51 -9.53 13.25 -8.72
CA LEU A 51 -10.85 12.70 -9.03
C LEU A 51 -11.83 12.95 -7.88
N THR A 52 -11.42 12.60 -6.66
CA THR A 52 -12.20 12.78 -5.43
C THR A 52 -12.64 14.24 -5.26
N ALA A 53 -11.70 15.17 -5.37
CA ALA A 53 -11.98 16.60 -5.24
C ALA A 53 -12.99 17.09 -6.31
N LEU A 54 -12.78 16.74 -7.57
CA LEU A 54 -13.64 17.16 -8.67
C LEU A 54 -15.05 16.56 -8.59
N MET A 55 -15.17 15.28 -8.22
CA MET A 55 -16.48 14.63 -8.04
C MET A 55 -17.28 15.27 -6.92
N VAL A 56 -16.66 15.49 -5.75
CA VAL A 56 -17.36 16.09 -4.60
C VAL A 56 -17.70 17.55 -4.87
N LEU A 57 -16.82 18.31 -5.53
CA LEU A 57 -17.13 19.67 -5.98
C LEU A 57 -18.34 19.69 -6.92
N SER A 58 -18.39 18.76 -7.87
CA SER A 58 -19.51 18.64 -8.81
C SER A 58 -20.84 18.37 -8.09
N ILE A 59 -20.84 17.44 -7.13
CA ILE A 59 -22.03 17.07 -6.34
C ILE A 59 -22.48 18.24 -5.46
N LEU A 60 -21.57 18.89 -4.72
CA LEU A 60 -21.90 20.02 -3.86
C LEU A 60 -22.42 21.22 -4.66
N ALA A 61 -21.82 21.51 -5.80
CA ALA A 61 -22.27 22.59 -6.68
C ALA A 61 -23.65 22.28 -7.27
N ALA A 62 -23.93 21.04 -7.68
CA ALA A 62 -25.26 20.62 -8.12
C ALA A 62 -26.30 20.75 -7.00
N LEU A 63 -25.97 20.31 -5.78
CA LEU A 63 -26.83 20.47 -4.60
C LEU A 63 -27.18 21.95 -4.35
N VAL A 64 -26.21 22.86 -4.44
CA VAL A 64 -26.46 24.30 -4.29
C VAL A 64 -27.33 24.83 -5.44
N ALA A 65 -27.07 24.38 -6.67
CA ALA A 65 -27.79 24.82 -7.86
C ALA A 65 -29.28 24.48 -7.81
N PHE A 66 -29.62 23.32 -7.24
CA PHE A 66 -30.99 22.79 -7.19
C PHE A 66 -31.70 23.05 -5.85
N PHE A 67 -31.01 23.09 -4.71
CA PHE A 67 -31.66 23.02 -3.38
C PHE A 67 -31.33 24.14 -2.38
N SER A 68 -30.46 25.10 -2.70
CA SER A 68 -30.03 26.11 -1.70
C SER A 68 -31.13 27.07 -1.20
N ARG A 69 -32.29 27.16 -1.87
CA ARG A 69 -33.42 27.99 -1.41
C ARG A 69 -34.31 27.27 -0.39
N GLU A 70 -34.57 25.97 -0.56
CA GLU A 70 -35.38 25.17 0.39
C GLU A 70 -34.74 25.06 1.80
N VAL A 71 -33.41 25.10 1.88
CA VAL A 71 -32.68 25.05 3.16
C VAL A 71 -32.85 26.34 3.99
N ARG A 72 -33.04 27.51 3.35
CA ARG A 72 -33.27 28.77 4.08
C ARG A 72 -34.66 28.86 4.70
N ASP A 73 -35.66 28.28 4.04
CA ASP A 73 -37.06 28.31 4.52
C ASP A 73 -37.33 27.35 5.69
N THR A 74 -36.40 26.45 5.99
CA THR A 74 -36.50 25.47 7.10
C THR A 74 -35.62 25.78 8.31
N GLY A 75 -34.86 26.90 8.27
CA GLY A 75 -33.95 27.30 9.35
C GLY A 75 -34.66 28.00 10.53
N PRO A 76 -33.99 28.13 11.70
CA PRO A 76 -34.56 28.70 12.94
C PRO A 76 -34.94 30.19 12.89
N GLY A 77 -34.77 30.85 11.73
CA GLY A 77 -35.25 32.20 11.44
C GLY A 77 -36.41 32.24 10.43
N ALA A 78 -37.00 31.09 10.09
CA ALA A 78 -38.21 31.02 9.29
C ALA A 78 -39.33 31.80 10.00
N THR A 79 -39.90 32.78 9.31
CA THR A 79 -41.10 33.49 9.77
C THR A 79 -42.23 32.49 9.98
N ASP A 80 -42.84 32.56 11.17
CA ASP A 80 -44.05 31.88 11.64
C ASP A 80 -44.52 30.62 10.86
N PRO A 81 -44.37 29.40 11.41
CA PRO A 81 -44.86 28.17 10.77
C PRO A 81 -46.39 28.14 10.58
N ALA A 82 -47.14 29.09 11.16
CA ALA A 82 -48.58 29.22 11.00
C ALA A 82 -49.01 30.00 9.74
N VAL A 83 -48.08 30.65 9.02
CA VAL A 83 -48.36 31.27 7.72
C VAL A 83 -47.73 30.41 6.63
N PRO A 84 -48.44 29.42 6.06
CA PRO A 84 -48.02 28.86 4.80
C PRO A 84 -48.04 30.02 3.80
N ARG A 85 -46.86 30.49 3.38
CA ARG A 85 -46.78 31.08 2.05
C ARG A 85 -47.18 29.95 1.13
N ALA A 86 -48.44 29.96 0.71
CA ALA A 86 -48.89 29.20 -0.42
C ALA A 86 -47.84 29.44 -1.51
N ALA A 87 -47.08 28.40 -1.85
CA ALA A 87 -46.32 28.39 -3.07
C ALA A 87 -47.36 28.71 -4.14
N THR A 88 -47.36 29.95 -4.63
CA THR A 88 -48.24 30.34 -5.72
C THR A 88 -47.95 29.35 -6.82
N ALA A 89 -48.97 28.58 -7.21
CA ALA A 89 -48.89 27.56 -8.24
C ALA A 89 -48.45 28.23 -9.56
N GLY A 90 -47.15 28.35 -9.78
CA GLY A 90 -46.59 29.16 -10.85
C GLY A 90 -45.16 29.66 -10.67
N GLU A 91 -44.62 29.77 -9.45
CA GLU A 91 -43.22 30.18 -9.26
C GLU A 91 -42.26 29.00 -9.44
N GLN A 92 -41.63 28.95 -10.62
CA GLN A 92 -40.52 28.05 -10.94
C GLN A 92 -39.48 28.09 -9.82
N GLN A 93 -39.05 26.93 -9.29
CA GLN A 93 -37.78 26.87 -8.57
C GLN A 93 -36.66 27.23 -9.56
N PRO A 94 -36.03 28.42 -9.47
CA PRO A 94 -35.07 28.81 -10.48
C PRO A 94 -33.74 28.15 -10.17
N VAL A 95 -33.27 27.34 -11.12
CA VAL A 95 -31.92 26.76 -11.10
C VAL A 95 -30.89 27.88 -10.97
N ILE A 96 -29.94 27.73 -10.04
CA ILE A 96 -28.86 28.70 -9.89
C ILE A 96 -27.72 28.35 -10.86
N TRP A 97 -27.85 28.87 -12.08
CA TRP A 97 -26.99 28.55 -13.22
C TRP A 97 -25.49 28.60 -12.97
N PRO A 98 -24.91 29.59 -12.24
CA PRO A 98 -23.47 29.59 -11.96
C PRO A 98 -22.97 28.33 -11.25
N PHE A 99 -23.75 27.77 -10.32
CA PHE A 99 -23.37 26.54 -9.62
C PHE A 99 -23.59 25.30 -10.46
N LEU A 100 -24.60 25.29 -11.32
CA LEU A 100 -24.78 24.20 -12.28
C LEU A 100 -23.63 24.17 -13.29
N PHE A 101 -23.17 25.34 -13.75
CA PHE A 101 -22.00 25.46 -14.61
C PHE A 101 -20.73 24.98 -13.91
N LEU A 102 -20.49 25.40 -12.66
CA LEU A 102 -19.39 24.88 -11.85
C LEU A 102 -19.46 23.36 -11.69
N SER A 103 -20.66 22.82 -11.45
CA SER A 103 -20.88 21.38 -11.35
C SER A 103 -20.52 20.65 -12.64
N ALA A 104 -20.93 21.19 -13.79
CA ALA A 104 -20.67 20.61 -15.10
C ALA A 104 -19.18 20.66 -15.47
N VAL A 105 -18.50 21.77 -15.19
CA VAL A 105 -17.06 21.90 -15.41
C VAL A 105 -16.28 20.91 -14.54
N ALA A 106 -16.59 20.84 -13.25
CA ALA A 106 -15.97 19.88 -12.34
C ALA A 106 -16.27 18.43 -12.76
N GLY A 107 -17.48 18.15 -13.23
CA GLY A 107 -17.88 16.83 -13.74
C GLY A 107 -17.14 16.44 -15.01
N GLY A 108 -16.97 17.35 -15.97
CA GLY A 108 -16.17 17.14 -17.17
C GLY A 108 -14.70 16.87 -16.88
N LEU A 109 -14.10 17.62 -15.94
CA LEU A 109 -12.73 17.37 -15.48
C LEU A 109 -12.61 16.02 -14.74
N ALA A 110 -13.62 15.62 -13.96
CA ALA A 110 -13.64 14.32 -13.30
C ALA A 110 -13.68 13.16 -14.33
N LEU A 111 -14.52 13.29 -15.37
CA LEU A 111 -14.60 12.34 -16.49
C LEU A 111 -13.27 12.24 -17.25
N LEU A 112 -12.56 13.35 -17.40
CA LEU A 112 -11.22 13.38 -17.98
C LEU A 112 -10.18 12.70 -17.09
N THR A 113 -10.40 12.68 -15.77
CA THR A 113 -9.45 12.15 -14.80
C THR A 113 -9.53 10.63 -14.68
N LYS A 114 -10.74 10.06 -14.49
CA LYS A 114 -10.92 8.61 -14.30
C LYS A 114 -12.37 8.16 -14.48
N SER A 115 -12.58 6.94 -14.98
CA SER A 115 -13.91 6.39 -15.32
C SER A 115 -14.95 6.26 -14.18
N PRO A 116 -14.62 6.07 -12.88
CA PRO A 116 -15.65 6.02 -11.83
C PRO A 116 -16.48 7.31 -11.71
N SER A 117 -15.99 8.44 -12.24
CA SER A 117 -16.74 9.70 -12.30
C SER A 117 -17.96 9.66 -13.21
N VAL A 118 -18.13 8.62 -14.05
CA VAL A 118 -19.37 8.39 -14.81
C VAL A 118 -20.59 8.33 -13.89
N LEU A 119 -20.41 7.97 -12.62
CA LEU A 119 -21.46 8.00 -11.59
C LEU A 119 -22.01 9.40 -11.29
N LEU A 120 -21.33 10.48 -11.71
CA LEU A 120 -21.87 11.84 -11.63
C LEU A 120 -23.11 12.02 -12.51
N LEU A 121 -23.19 11.35 -13.66
CA LEU A 121 -24.34 11.45 -14.57
C LEU A 121 -25.66 11.04 -13.91
N PRO A 122 -25.83 9.81 -13.38
CA PRO A 122 -27.04 9.43 -12.68
C PRO A 122 -27.24 10.22 -11.39
N THR A 123 -26.16 10.66 -10.72
CA THR A 123 -26.26 11.46 -9.49
C THR A 123 -26.88 12.84 -9.76
N VAL A 124 -26.37 13.58 -10.76
CA VAL A 124 -26.90 14.90 -11.14
C VAL A 124 -28.29 14.78 -11.75
N ALA A 125 -28.55 13.73 -12.54
CA ALA A 125 -29.89 13.43 -13.04
C ALA A 125 -30.91 13.23 -11.91
N MET A 126 -30.55 12.43 -10.90
CA MET A 126 -31.39 12.22 -9.71
C MET A 126 -31.64 13.53 -8.95
N LEU A 127 -30.62 14.37 -8.78
CA LEU A 127 -30.77 15.69 -8.15
C LEU A 127 -31.77 16.58 -8.90
N ALA A 128 -31.68 16.65 -10.22
CA ALA A 128 -32.62 17.42 -11.02
C ALA A 128 -34.05 16.89 -10.88
N VAL A 129 -34.26 15.57 -10.93
CA VAL A 129 -35.59 14.97 -10.73
C VAL A 129 -36.16 15.27 -9.34
N LEU A 130 -35.32 15.20 -8.29
CA LEU A 130 -35.74 15.48 -6.92
C LEU A 130 -36.12 16.95 -6.71
N ALA A 131 -35.46 17.89 -7.39
CA ALA A 131 -35.78 19.32 -7.31
C ALA A 131 -37.13 19.65 -7.95
N PHE A 132 -37.46 19.03 -9.08
CA PHE A 132 -38.70 19.30 -9.80
C PHE A 132 -39.81 18.28 -9.51
N ARG A 133 -39.77 17.60 -8.34
CA ARG A 133 -40.80 16.63 -7.96
C ARG A 133 -42.17 17.29 -7.85
N GLY A 134 -43.18 16.76 -8.56
CA GLY A 134 -44.57 17.22 -8.47
C GLY A 134 -45.08 18.16 -9.57
N GLU A 135 -44.26 18.54 -10.57
CA GLU A 135 -44.62 19.55 -11.58
C GLU A 135 -45.20 19.03 -12.94
N GLY A 136 -45.85 17.86 -13.02
CA GLY A 136 -46.46 17.33 -14.26
C GLY A 136 -45.59 17.39 -15.55
N TRP A 137 -46.16 17.87 -16.68
CA TRP A 137 -45.42 18.02 -17.96
C TRP A 137 -44.29 19.06 -17.89
N ARG A 138 -44.38 20.01 -16.95
CA ARG A 138 -43.39 21.06 -16.71
C ARG A 138 -42.11 20.48 -16.06
N ILE A 139 -42.21 19.33 -15.38
CA ILE A 139 -41.06 18.50 -14.94
C ILE A 139 -40.15 18.22 -16.13
N ARG A 140 -40.71 17.87 -17.30
CA ARG A 140 -39.89 17.50 -18.46
C ARG A 140 -39.00 18.66 -18.89
N ARG A 141 -39.50 19.91 -18.94
CA ARG A 141 -38.65 21.06 -19.32
C ARG A 141 -37.73 21.51 -18.18
N GLY A 142 -38.22 21.54 -16.95
CA GLY A 142 -37.43 21.92 -15.76
C GLY A 142 -36.27 20.98 -15.46
N VAL A 143 -36.40 19.68 -15.77
CA VAL A 143 -35.33 18.68 -15.60
C VAL A 143 -34.46 18.57 -16.85
N LEU A 144 -35.06 18.48 -18.04
CA LEU A 144 -34.32 18.19 -19.27
C LEU A 144 -33.33 19.31 -19.62
N TRP A 145 -33.72 20.59 -19.47
CA TRP A 145 -32.85 21.69 -19.90
C TRP A 145 -31.60 21.87 -19.04
N PRO A 146 -31.69 21.84 -17.70
CA PRO A 146 -30.51 21.81 -16.84
C PRO A 146 -29.61 20.61 -17.12
N LEU A 147 -30.17 19.41 -17.34
CA LEU A 147 -29.37 18.23 -17.63
C LEU A 147 -28.68 18.28 -19.00
N LEU A 148 -29.35 18.78 -20.03
CA LEU A 148 -28.75 18.97 -21.35
C LEU A 148 -27.63 20.00 -21.31
N LEU A 149 -27.83 21.12 -20.61
CA LEU A 149 -26.79 22.13 -20.45
C LEU A 149 -25.61 21.61 -19.61
N TRP A 150 -25.89 20.90 -18.51
CA TRP A 150 -24.85 20.26 -17.71
C TRP A 150 -24.04 19.26 -18.55
N GLY A 151 -24.74 18.39 -19.31
CA GLY A 151 -24.11 17.39 -20.17
C GLY A 151 -23.29 18.03 -21.29
N ALA A 152 -23.80 19.08 -21.93
CA ALA A 152 -23.10 19.79 -22.98
C ALA A 152 -21.82 20.46 -22.47
N VAL A 153 -21.86 21.12 -21.30
CA VAL A 153 -20.68 21.75 -20.70
C VAL A 153 -19.68 20.70 -20.25
N ALA A 154 -20.11 19.63 -19.59
CA ALA A 154 -19.23 18.54 -19.17
C ALA A 154 -18.54 17.86 -20.37
N ALA A 155 -19.30 17.61 -21.45
CA ALA A 155 -18.77 17.06 -22.68
C ALA A 155 -17.80 18.03 -23.37
N ALA A 156 -18.10 19.32 -23.40
CA ALA A 156 -17.20 20.33 -23.96
C ALA A 156 -15.86 20.38 -23.20
N VAL A 157 -15.91 20.37 -21.86
CA VAL A 157 -14.69 20.33 -21.02
C VAL A 157 -13.88 19.06 -21.27
N TRP A 158 -14.55 17.90 -21.36
CA TRP A 158 -13.89 16.63 -21.66
C TRP A 158 -13.26 16.60 -23.05
N LEU A 159 -13.97 17.10 -24.07
CA LEU A 159 -13.47 17.22 -25.43
C LEU A 159 -12.26 18.16 -25.50
N ILE A 160 -12.38 19.36 -24.93
CA ILE A 160 -11.29 20.36 -24.90
C ILE A 160 -10.09 19.84 -24.10
N GLY A 161 -10.33 19.07 -23.04
CA GLY A 161 -9.28 18.57 -22.16
C GLY A 161 -8.54 17.34 -22.68
N TRP A 162 -9.00 16.69 -23.76
CA TRP A 162 -8.42 15.43 -24.24
C TRP A 162 -7.96 15.48 -25.70
N PRO A 163 -6.76 16.02 -26.01
CA PRO A 163 -6.30 16.21 -27.39
C PRO A 163 -6.31 14.96 -28.28
N ALA A 164 -6.19 13.77 -27.70
CA ALA A 164 -6.27 12.50 -28.45
C ALA A 164 -7.60 12.35 -29.21
N VAL A 165 -8.71 12.87 -28.67
CA VAL A 165 -10.02 12.78 -29.32
C VAL A 165 -10.17 13.76 -30.49
N TRP A 166 -9.31 14.77 -30.59
CA TRP A 166 -9.29 15.70 -31.72
C TRP A 166 -8.72 15.05 -32.98
N VAL A 167 -7.84 14.06 -32.78
CA VAL A 167 -7.17 13.33 -33.84
C VAL A 167 -7.95 12.07 -34.21
N ASP A 168 -8.35 11.28 -33.21
CA ASP A 168 -9.01 9.99 -33.41
C ASP A 168 -10.00 9.71 -32.26
N LEU A 169 -11.19 10.31 -32.36
CA LEU A 169 -12.25 10.13 -31.37
C LEU A 169 -12.65 8.64 -31.20
N PRO A 170 -12.98 7.88 -32.27
CA PRO A 170 -13.41 6.49 -32.11
C PRO A 170 -12.34 5.60 -31.49
N GLY A 171 -11.08 5.70 -31.93
CA GLY A 171 -10.01 4.88 -31.40
C GLY A 171 -9.60 5.29 -29.98
N ALA A 172 -9.59 6.59 -29.65
CA ALA A 172 -9.34 7.04 -28.27
C ALA A 172 -10.39 6.51 -27.29
N VAL A 173 -11.68 6.61 -27.65
CA VAL A 173 -12.77 6.07 -26.82
C VAL A 173 -12.69 4.55 -26.75
N ALA A 174 -12.43 3.86 -27.87
CA ALA A 174 -12.30 2.40 -27.89
C ALA A 174 -11.17 1.91 -26.97
N ARG A 175 -10.01 2.61 -26.94
CA ARG A 175 -8.91 2.28 -26.03
C ARG A 175 -9.33 2.37 -24.56
N VAL A 176 -10.06 3.41 -24.17
CA VAL A 176 -10.56 3.53 -22.79
C VAL A 176 -11.59 2.46 -22.46
N VAL A 177 -12.54 2.20 -23.35
CA VAL A 177 -13.56 1.16 -23.13
C VAL A 177 -12.92 -0.22 -23.02
N ASN A 178 -11.93 -0.53 -23.86
CA ASN A 178 -11.19 -1.77 -23.79
C ASN A 178 -10.41 -1.86 -22.48
N GLN A 179 -9.67 -0.81 -22.08
CA GLN A 179 -8.96 -0.80 -20.80
C GLN A 179 -9.90 -1.03 -19.62
N VAL A 180 -11.08 -0.39 -19.60
CA VAL A 180 -12.07 -0.60 -18.52
C VAL A 180 -12.56 -2.05 -18.48
N ARG A 181 -12.77 -2.68 -19.64
CA ARG A 181 -13.20 -4.08 -19.72
C ARG A 181 -12.11 -5.05 -19.26
N PHE A 182 -10.88 -4.92 -19.76
CA PHE A 182 -9.81 -5.86 -19.43
C PHE A 182 -9.28 -5.63 -18.01
N GLU A 183 -9.08 -4.38 -17.59
CA GLU A 183 -8.41 -4.10 -16.32
C GLU A 183 -9.34 -3.80 -15.15
N GLY A 184 -10.62 -3.53 -15.43
CA GLY A 184 -11.65 -3.34 -14.40
C GLY A 184 -12.45 -4.60 -14.09
N ALA A 185 -12.57 -5.52 -15.06
CA ALA A 185 -13.37 -6.74 -14.90
C ALA A 185 -12.54 -7.98 -14.48
N GLU A 186 -11.22 -7.86 -14.40
CA GLU A 186 -10.36 -8.93 -13.92
C GLU A 186 -9.81 -8.61 -12.52
N PRO A 187 -9.56 -9.63 -11.68
CA PRO A 187 -8.76 -9.47 -10.47
C PRO A 187 -7.42 -8.80 -10.78
N HIS A 188 -6.81 -8.21 -9.75
CA HIS A 188 -5.49 -7.61 -9.94
C HIS A 188 -4.45 -8.70 -10.24
N GLY A 189 -3.62 -8.50 -11.26
CA GLY A 189 -2.68 -9.53 -11.75
C GLY A 189 -1.66 -10.03 -10.73
N TRP A 190 -1.41 -9.28 -9.64
CA TRP A 190 -0.55 -9.70 -8.53
C TRP A 190 -1.32 -10.26 -7.32
N GLY A 191 -2.63 -10.48 -7.48
CA GLY A 191 -3.53 -10.83 -6.39
C GLY A 191 -3.87 -9.63 -5.49
N ASN A 192 -4.52 -9.93 -4.38
CA ASN A 192 -4.95 -8.99 -3.35
C ASN A 192 -4.73 -9.61 -1.96
N PHE A 193 -5.00 -8.86 -0.90
CA PHE A 193 -4.89 -9.33 0.47
C PHE A 193 -6.10 -8.90 1.28
N PHE A 194 -6.71 -9.84 2.00
CA PHE A 194 -7.84 -9.51 2.87
C PHE A 194 -7.96 -10.52 4.02
N LEU A 195 -8.16 -10.00 5.23
CA LEU A 195 -8.37 -10.80 6.45
C LEU A 195 -7.32 -11.91 6.65
N GLY A 196 -6.05 -11.55 6.48
CA GLY A 196 -4.91 -12.43 6.75
C GLY A 196 -4.57 -13.40 5.63
N ARG A 197 -5.17 -13.26 4.44
CA ARG A 197 -5.00 -14.19 3.32
C ARG A 197 -4.75 -13.46 2.01
N ALA A 198 -3.86 -14.00 1.19
CA ALA A 198 -3.77 -13.66 -0.21
C ALA A 198 -5.04 -14.18 -0.93
N VAL A 199 -5.73 -13.30 -1.66
CA VAL A 199 -7.00 -13.58 -2.34
C VAL A 199 -7.03 -12.88 -3.69
N GLU A 200 -7.71 -13.43 -4.68
CA GLU A 200 -7.93 -12.73 -5.95
C GLU A 200 -9.03 -11.66 -5.84
N ASP A 201 -10.16 -12.03 -5.24
CA ASP A 201 -11.27 -11.14 -4.90
C ASP A 201 -11.51 -11.10 -3.38
N PRO A 202 -11.30 -9.95 -2.71
CA PRO A 202 -11.63 -9.76 -1.29
C PRO A 202 -13.10 -9.93 -0.91
N GLY A 203 -14.02 -9.90 -1.87
CA GLY A 203 -15.46 -10.05 -1.65
C GLY A 203 -16.18 -8.78 -1.15
N PRO A 204 -17.45 -8.92 -0.74
CA PRO A 204 -18.34 -7.77 -0.55
C PRO A 204 -18.07 -6.95 0.72
N LEU A 205 -17.39 -7.53 1.71
CA LEU A 205 -17.11 -6.84 2.98
C LEU A 205 -15.92 -5.88 2.89
N PHE A 206 -15.10 -5.98 1.83
CA PHE A 206 -13.85 -5.25 1.71
C PHE A 206 -13.99 -3.75 1.97
N TYR A 207 -14.90 -3.08 1.26
CA TYR A 207 -15.04 -1.62 1.39
C TYR A 207 -15.68 -1.19 2.72
N LEU A 208 -16.49 -2.04 3.35
CA LEU A 208 -17.00 -1.77 4.70
C LEU A 208 -15.84 -1.77 5.70
N VAL A 209 -14.94 -2.76 5.60
CA VAL A 209 -13.74 -2.83 6.42
C VAL A 209 -12.79 -1.66 6.13
N VAL A 210 -12.60 -1.29 4.85
CA VAL A 210 -11.82 -0.10 4.48
C VAL A 210 -12.35 1.16 5.16
N LEU A 211 -13.66 1.39 5.16
CA LEU A 211 -14.24 2.56 5.83
C LEU A 211 -13.95 2.57 7.34
N LEU A 212 -14.01 1.41 8.01
CA LEU A 212 -13.70 1.31 9.44
C LEU A 212 -12.24 1.67 9.74
N PHE A 213 -11.32 1.20 8.89
CA PHE A 213 -9.89 1.35 9.09
C PHE A 213 -9.32 2.66 8.55
N ARG A 214 -9.88 3.25 7.49
CA ARG A 214 -9.33 4.47 6.88
C ARG A 214 -10.00 5.75 7.37
N LEU A 215 -11.24 5.69 7.89
CA LEU A 215 -11.88 6.89 8.44
C LEU A 215 -11.34 7.24 9.83
N PRO A 216 -11.08 8.52 10.11
CA PRO A 216 -10.74 8.98 11.45
C PRO A 216 -11.82 8.69 12.50
N PRO A 217 -11.46 8.50 13.79
CA PRO A 217 -12.40 8.20 14.86
C PRO A 217 -13.60 9.15 14.92
N TRP A 218 -13.38 10.46 14.82
CA TRP A 218 -14.47 11.44 14.82
C TRP A 218 -15.35 11.36 13.58
N THR A 219 -14.79 11.04 12.40
CA THR A 219 -15.58 10.89 11.18
C THR A 219 -16.46 9.65 11.29
N LEU A 220 -15.89 8.53 11.72
CA LEU A 220 -16.59 7.27 11.90
C LEU A 220 -17.70 7.38 12.96
N LEU A 221 -17.38 7.93 14.13
CA LEU A 221 -18.34 8.12 15.21
C LEU A 221 -19.43 9.14 14.80
N GLY A 222 -19.07 10.21 14.09
CA GLY A 222 -20.05 11.18 13.61
C GLY A 222 -21.05 10.58 12.62
N VAL A 223 -20.57 9.77 11.66
CA VAL A 223 -21.45 9.04 10.74
C VAL A 223 -22.32 8.03 11.50
N ALA A 224 -21.75 7.27 12.44
CA ALA A 224 -22.50 6.31 13.26
C ALA A 224 -23.61 6.99 14.09
N VAL A 225 -23.30 8.16 14.66
CA VAL A 225 -24.27 9.00 15.37
C VAL A 225 -25.40 9.46 14.44
N LEU A 226 -25.07 9.95 13.24
CA LEU A 226 -26.09 10.37 12.25
C LEU A 226 -27.03 9.21 11.90
N VAL A 227 -26.46 8.04 11.57
CA VAL A 227 -27.22 6.83 11.23
C VAL A 227 -28.09 6.39 12.40
N TRP A 228 -27.57 6.43 13.64
CA TRP A 228 -28.34 6.11 14.84
C TRP A 228 -29.51 7.06 15.07
N LEU A 229 -29.29 8.38 14.92
CA LEU A 229 -30.35 9.38 15.05
C LEU A 229 -31.43 9.21 13.98
N LEU A 230 -31.04 8.91 12.74
CA LEU A 230 -31.95 8.60 11.64
C LEU A 230 -32.78 7.35 11.92
N ALA A 231 -32.14 6.26 12.36
CA ALA A 231 -32.82 5.01 12.70
C ALA A 231 -33.83 5.20 13.85
N ARG A 232 -33.53 6.10 14.80
CA ARG A 232 -34.43 6.46 15.90
C ARG A 232 -35.46 7.54 15.54
N ARG A 233 -35.45 8.04 14.29
CA ARG A 233 -36.28 9.18 13.84
C ARG A 233 -36.17 10.40 14.77
N ARG A 234 -34.99 10.61 15.35
CA ARG A 234 -34.68 11.69 16.32
C ARG A 234 -34.10 12.95 15.68
N VAL A 235 -33.85 12.91 14.37
CA VAL A 235 -33.34 14.04 13.60
C VAL A 235 -34.12 14.15 12.29
N ALA A 236 -34.55 15.36 11.96
CA ALA A 236 -35.00 15.67 10.61
C ALA A 236 -33.76 15.97 9.77
N VAL A 237 -33.53 15.19 8.72
CA VAL A 237 -32.41 15.43 7.79
C VAL A 237 -32.89 16.20 6.57
N THR A 238 -32.03 17.09 6.10
CA THR A 238 -32.25 17.81 4.85
C THR A 238 -32.09 16.86 3.66
N LEU A 239 -32.74 17.19 2.54
CA LEU A 239 -32.59 16.44 1.30
C LEU A 239 -31.13 16.34 0.83
N PRO A 240 -30.29 17.41 0.90
CA PRO A 240 -28.85 17.31 0.66
C PRO A 240 -28.16 16.21 1.47
N THR A 241 -28.49 16.05 2.76
CA THR A 241 -27.92 14.99 3.61
C THR A 241 -28.32 13.59 3.12
N LEU A 242 -29.58 13.40 2.72
CA LEU A 242 -30.06 12.13 2.18
C LEU A 242 -29.41 11.78 0.85
N VAL A 243 -29.20 12.75 -0.04
CA VAL A 243 -28.47 12.55 -1.30
C VAL A 243 -27.04 12.14 -1.01
N LEU A 244 -26.34 12.84 -0.11
CA LEU A 244 -24.96 12.51 0.25
C LEU A 244 -24.86 11.10 0.84
N LEU A 245 -25.79 10.71 1.72
CA LEU A 245 -25.88 9.35 2.24
C LEU A 245 -26.12 8.32 1.12
N GLY A 246 -27.05 8.61 0.21
CA GLY A 246 -27.34 7.77 -0.95
C GLY A 246 -26.13 7.63 -1.88
N PHE A 247 -25.37 8.71 -2.10
CA PHE A 247 -24.13 8.69 -2.87
C PHE A 247 -23.11 7.74 -2.24
N VAL A 248 -22.90 7.81 -0.92
CA VAL A 248 -21.99 6.88 -0.22
C VAL A 248 -22.41 5.43 -0.45
N VAL A 249 -23.69 5.11 -0.26
CA VAL A 249 -24.20 3.74 -0.43
C VAL A 249 -24.05 3.27 -1.87
N VAL A 250 -24.54 4.04 -2.84
CA VAL A 250 -24.50 3.68 -4.26
C VAL A 250 -23.07 3.53 -4.74
N PHE A 251 -22.18 4.46 -4.39
CA PHE A 251 -20.79 4.42 -4.80
C PHE A 251 -20.09 3.18 -4.22
N VAL A 252 -20.22 2.91 -2.92
CA VAL A 252 -19.63 1.71 -2.29
C VAL A 252 -20.19 0.44 -2.91
N VAL A 253 -21.51 0.33 -3.11
CA VAL A 253 -22.13 -0.85 -3.71
C VAL A 253 -21.60 -1.09 -5.12
N LEU A 254 -21.56 -0.06 -5.97
CA LEU A 254 -21.11 -0.23 -7.36
C LEU A 254 -19.63 -0.62 -7.43
N LEU A 255 -18.77 -0.04 -6.61
CA LEU A 255 -17.36 -0.42 -6.56
C LEU A 255 -17.17 -1.82 -5.96
N THR A 256 -18.06 -2.25 -5.07
CA THR A 256 -18.05 -3.62 -4.49
C THR A 256 -18.30 -4.69 -5.55
N LEU A 257 -19.08 -4.38 -6.59
CA LEU A 257 -19.38 -5.31 -7.68
C LEU A 257 -18.17 -5.59 -8.59
N LEU A 258 -17.12 -4.75 -8.54
CA LEU A 258 -15.92 -4.93 -9.36
C LEU A 258 -14.92 -5.87 -8.66
N PRO A 259 -14.30 -6.82 -9.37
CA PRO A 259 -13.36 -7.77 -8.77
C PRO A 259 -12.06 -7.10 -8.29
N LYS A 260 -11.55 -6.11 -9.04
CA LYS A 260 -10.37 -5.33 -8.66
C LYS A 260 -10.71 -4.33 -7.57
N LYS A 261 -10.22 -4.58 -6.35
CA LYS A 261 -10.53 -3.75 -5.16
C LYS A 261 -9.26 -3.21 -4.50
N PHE A 262 -9.21 -1.90 -4.30
CA PHE A 262 -8.21 -1.22 -3.49
C PHE A 262 -8.90 -0.16 -2.65
N ASP A 263 -8.41 0.08 -1.44
CA ASP A 263 -8.98 1.06 -0.50
C ASP A 263 -9.26 2.43 -1.13
N ARG A 264 -8.33 2.93 -1.96
CA ARG A 264 -8.44 4.20 -2.69
C ARG A 264 -9.57 4.28 -3.71
N TYR A 265 -10.15 3.17 -4.15
CA TYR A 265 -11.20 3.21 -5.17
C TYR A 265 -12.50 3.83 -4.65
N ILE A 266 -12.70 3.81 -3.33
CA ILE A 266 -13.81 4.51 -2.66
C ILE A 266 -13.40 5.86 -2.07
N LEU A 267 -12.22 6.41 -2.41
CA LEU A 267 -11.77 7.72 -1.93
C LEU A 267 -12.80 8.86 -2.14
N PRO A 268 -13.61 8.90 -3.23
CA PRO A 268 -14.67 9.91 -3.40
C PRO A 268 -15.72 9.96 -2.28
N VAL A 269 -15.86 8.88 -1.50
CA VAL A 269 -16.80 8.79 -0.37
C VAL A 269 -16.28 9.49 0.88
N PHE A 270 -14.96 9.63 1.05
CA PHE A 270 -14.35 10.14 2.29
C PHE A 270 -14.70 11.60 2.63
N PRO A 271 -14.66 12.55 1.68
CA PRO A 271 -15.13 13.91 1.95
C PRO A 271 -16.61 13.95 2.29
N VAL A 272 -17.41 13.07 1.66
CA VAL A 272 -18.85 12.97 1.93
C VAL A 272 -19.09 12.42 3.33
N CYS A 273 -18.34 11.40 3.76
CA CYS A 273 -18.36 10.92 5.15
C CYS A 273 -17.95 12.01 6.14
N SER A 274 -16.98 12.87 5.80
CA SER A 274 -16.59 14.02 6.65
C SER A 274 -17.74 15.01 6.82
N ILE A 275 -18.49 15.30 5.75
CA ILE A 275 -19.69 16.15 5.80
C ILE A 275 -20.79 15.49 6.65
N LEU A 276 -21.09 14.22 6.41
CA LEU A 276 -22.10 13.47 7.15
C LEU A 276 -21.74 13.35 8.65
N ALA A 277 -20.46 13.18 8.96
CA ALA A 277 -19.98 13.16 10.34
C ALA A 277 -20.21 14.50 11.05
N ALA A 278 -19.94 15.61 10.38
CA ALA A 278 -20.21 16.94 10.92
C ALA A 278 -21.70 17.13 11.21
N VAL A 279 -22.59 16.74 10.29
CA VAL A 279 -24.05 16.75 10.51
C VAL A 279 -24.42 15.91 11.72
N GLY A 280 -23.85 14.70 11.86
CA GLY A 280 -24.09 13.82 13.01
C GLY A 280 -23.70 14.47 14.35
N TRP A 281 -22.50 15.02 14.45
CA TRP A 281 -22.02 15.66 15.68
C TRP A 281 -22.84 16.88 16.09
N ILE A 282 -23.20 17.73 15.12
CA ILE A 282 -24.02 18.93 15.38
C ILE A 282 -25.45 18.52 15.78
N SER A 283 -26.00 17.47 15.17
CA SER A 283 -27.36 16.98 15.45
C SER A 283 -27.57 16.46 16.88
N VAL A 284 -26.50 16.02 17.57
CA VAL A 284 -26.61 15.56 18.97
C VAL A 284 -26.83 16.74 19.94
N ARG A 285 -26.54 17.98 19.54
CA ARG A 285 -26.57 19.14 20.47
C ARG A 285 -27.10 20.44 19.84
N PRO A 286 -28.43 20.64 19.75
CA PRO A 286 -28.98 21.99 19.59
C PRO A 286 -28.67 22.90 20.80
N GLY A 287 -28.36 22.34 21.98
CA GLY A 287 -28.26 23.09 23.24
C GLY A 287 -26.86 23.44 23.77
N VAL A 288 -25.78 22.82 23.26
CA VAL A 288 -24.41 23.12 23.75
C VAL A 288 -23.79 24.34 23.06
N ALA A 289 -24.17 24.63 21.81
CA ALA A 289 -23.80 25.88 21.15
C ALA A 289 -24.27 27.13 21.93
N ASN A 290 -25.44 27.05 22.59
CA ASN A 290 -25.92 28.13 23.46
C ASN A 290 -25.27 28.15 24.85
N ARG A 291 -24.74 27.02 25.35
CA ARG A 291 -24.02 26.92 26.64
C ARG A 291 -22.52 27.22 26.52
N ALA A 292 -21.98 27.18 25.30
CA ALA A 292 -20.60 27.44 24.95
C ALA A 292 -20.38 28.88 24.44
N ARG A 293 -21.25 29.83 24.77
CA ARG A 293 -20.97 31.25 24.51
C ARG A 293 -19.86 31.73 25.46
N GLY A 294 -18.85 32.39 24.90
CA GLY A 294 -17.68 32.87 25.63
C GLY A 294 -16.46 31.93 25.57
N TRP A 295 -15.47 32.17 26.41
CA TRP A 295 -14.14 31.56 26.33
C TRP A 295 -14.13 30.01 26.33
N ARG A 296 -15.09 29.37 27.04
CA ARG A 296 -15.18 27.90 27.10
C ARG A 296 -15.50 27.26 25.74
N GLY A 297 -16.31 27.92 24.92
CA GLY A 297 -16.59 27.45 23.56
C GLY A 297 -15.38 27.62 22.65
N THR A 298 -14.67 28.74 22.77
CA THR A 298 -13.40 28.97 22.06
C THR A 298 -12.36 27.92 22.42
N VAL A 299 -12.20 27.58 23.70
CA VAL A 299 -11.28 26.52 24.15
C VAL A 299 -11.69 25.16 23.61
N ALA A 300 -12.97 24.81 23.62
CA ALA A 300 -13.44 23.54 23.06
C ALA A 300 -13.19 23.45 21.54
N ALA A 301 -13.48 24.52 20.79
CA ALA A 301 -13.21 24.60 19.36
C ALA A 301 -11.70 24.50 19.07
N ALA A 302 -10.87 25.21 19.85
CA ALA A 302 -9.42 25.13 19.74
C ALA A 302 -8.91 23.71 20.03
N ALA A 303 -9.44 23.04 21.06
CA ALA A 303 -9.08 21.66 21.38
C ALA A 303 -9.43 20.68 20.25
N VAL A 304 -10.59 20.88 19.59
CA VAL A 304 -10.95 20.09 18.39
C VAL A 304 -9.93 20.32 17.28
N VAL A 305 -9.63 21.58 16.95
CA VAL A 305 -8.64 21.90 15.90
C VAL A 305 -7.27 21.33 16.24
N VAL A 306 -6.80 21.48 17.48
CA VAL A 306 -5.53 20.89 17.93
C VAL A 306 -5.55 19.38 17.79
N GLY A 307 -6.63 18.69 18.20
CA GLY A 307 -6.74 17.24 18.05
C GLY A 307 -6.68 16.79 16.58
N LEU A 308 -7.35 17.52 15.68
CA LEU A 308 -7.31 17.26 14.23
C LEU A 308 -5.90 17.44 13.66
N VAL A 309 -5.22 18.55 14.01
CA VAL A 309 -3.86 18.84 13.55
C VAL A 309 -2.85 17.85 14.10
N VAL A 310 -2.93 17.52 15.38
CA VAL A 310 -2.07 16.51 16.01
C VAL A 310 -2.22 15.16 15.31
N ASN A 311 -3.43 14.75 14.96
CA ASN A 311 -3.64 13.50 14.22
C ASN A 311 -2.99 13.51 12.83
N VAL A 312 -2.98 14.62 12.12
CA VAL A 312 -2.24 14.72 10.85
C VAL A 312 -0.73 14.70 11.10
N ALA A 313 -0.27 15.44 12.11
CA ALA A 313 1.15 15.57 12.45
C ALA A 313 1.77 14.24 12.91
N LEU A 314 1.01 13.42 13.64
CA LEU A 314 1.46 12.10 14.12
C LEU A 314 1.80 11.12 12.99
N TYR A 315 1.28 11.35 11.79
CA TYR A 315 1.54 10.49 10.63
C TYR A 315 2.38 11.17 9.56
N TYR A 316 2.91 12.37 9.80
CA TYR A 316 3.82 13.02 8.85
C TYR A 316 5.20 12.33 8.85
N PRO A 317 5.86 12.11 7.70
CA PRO A 317 5.42 12.42 6.33
C PRO A 317 4.64 11.27 5.63
N TYR A 318 4.31 10.19 6.36
CA TYR A 318 3.66 8.98 5.84
C TYR A 318 2.16 8.93 6.14
N GLN A 319 1.38 9.95 5.79
CA GLN A 319 -0.07 9.95 6.10
C GLN A 319 -0.82 8.78 5.46
N ILE A 320 -0.28 8.18 4.39
CA ILE A 320 -0.83 6.99 3.74
C ILE A 320 -0.82 5.75 4.66
N SER A 321 0.05 5.73 5.67
CA SER A 321 0.11 4.67 6.69
C SER A 321 -0.89 4.87 7.83
N TYR A 322 -1.78 5.86 7.70
CA TYR A 322 -2.86 6.09 8.66
C TYR A 322 -3.90 4.96 8.62
N TYR A 323 -4.14 4.37 9.79
CA TYR A 323 -5.26 3.48 10.05
C TYR A 323 -5.86 3.80 11.42
N SER A 324 -7.18 3.72 11.52
CA SER A 324 -7.97 4.17 12.66
C SER A 324 -7.58 3.44 13.93
N PRO A 325 -7.18 4.15 15.00
CA PRO A 325 -6.81 3.53 16.27
C PRO A 325 -8.00 2.83 16.95
N LEU A 326 -9.25 3.18 16.60
CA LEU A 326 -10.45 2.50 17.11
C LEU A 326 -10.50 1.00 16.77
N PHE A 327 -9.81 0.59 15.71
CA PHE A 327 -9.78 -0.80 15.23
C PHE A 327 -8.37 -1.40 15.31
N GLY A 328 -7.51 -0.86 16.19
CA GLY A 328 -6.17 -1.36 16.44
C GLY A 328 -5.06 -0.76 15.56
N GLY A 329 -5.37 0.28 14.78
CA GLY A 329 -4.38 1.06 14.03
C GLY A 329 -3.63 0.25 12.97
N GLY A 330 -2.40 0.69 12.66
CA GLY A 330 -1.59 0.10 11.59
C GLY A 330 -1.27 -1.38 11.80
N ALA A 331 -0.95 -1.78 13.04
CA ALA A 331 -0.58 -3.16 13.35
C ALA A 331 -1.69 -4.19 13.03
N VAL A 332 -2.96 -3.84 13.28
CA VAL A 332 -4.10 -4.69 12.92
C VAL A 332 -4.41 -4.54 11.43
N ALA A 333 -4.33 -3.31 10.89
CA ALA A 333 -4.59 -3.07 9.47
C ALA A 333 -3.67 -3.89 8.55
N ALA A 334 -2.39 -4.03 8.90
CA ALA A 334 -1.42 -4.86 8.19
C ALA A 334 -1.78 -6.35 8.11
N ARG A 335 -2.73 -6.82 8.94
CA ARG A 335 -3.25 -8.20 8.91
C ARG A 335 -4.61 -8.29 8.21
N VAL A 336 -5.24 -7.17 7.86
CA VAL A 336 -6.62 -7.11 7.40
C VAL A 336 -6.75 -6.55 6.00
N LEU A 337 -6.00 -5.49 5.68
CA LEU A 337 -6.05 -4.74 4.43
C LEU A 337 -4.71 -4.78 3.71
N PRO A 338 -4.70 -4.64 2.38
CA PRO A 338 -3.46 -4.47 1.64
C PRO A 338 -2.79 -3.16 2.09
N VAL A 339 -1.52 -3.25 2.43
CA VAL A 339 -0.67 -2.12 2.83
C VAL A 339 0.63 -2.18 2.03
N GLY A 340 1.31 -1.04 1.87
CA GLY A 340 2.59 -0.99 1.17
C GLY A 340 2.49 -0.46 -0.26
N TRP A 341 2.61 0.84 -0.41
CA TRP A 341 2.70 1.60 -1.66
C TRP A 341 4.08 2.19 -1.95
N GLY A 342 4.96 2.12 -0.96
CA GLY A 342 6.36 2.45 -1.04
C GLY A 342 6.89 3.08 0.24
N GLU A 343 6.06 3.16 1.29
CA GLU A 343 6.45 3.60 2.62
C GLU A 343 7.61 2.74 3.13
N GLY A 344 8.63 3.38 3.71
CA GLY A 344 9.76 2.67 4.29
C GLY A 344 10.91 2.35 3.33
N HIS A 345 10.76 2.52 2.01
CA HIS A 345 11.88 2.28 1.09
C HIS A 345 13.01 3.28 1.24
N ALA A 346 12.71 4.55 1.56
CA ALA A 346 13.75 5.55 1.82
C ALA A 346 14.58 5.19 3.06
N GLU A 347 13.93 4.72 4.13
CA GLU A 347 14.59 4.25 5.35
C GLU A 347 15.37 2.96 5.12
N ALA A 348 14.82 2.01 4.36
CA ALA A 348 15.52 0.78 3.98
C ALA A 348 16.78 1.10 3.16
N GLY A 349 16.67 2.00 2.17
CA GLY A 349 17.79 2.43 1.35
C GLY A 349 18.86 3.18 2.15
N ALA A 350 18.44 4.09 3.02
CA ALA A 350 19.35 4.80 3.92
C ALA A 350 20.10 3.84 4.86
N TYR A 351 19.42 2.83 5.40
CA TYR A 351 20.05 1.78 6.20
C TYR A 351 21.11 1.01 5.41
N ILE A 352 20.78 0.58 4.18
CA ILE A 352 21.70 -0.19 3.33
C ILE A 352 22.92 0.66 2.95
N ASN A 353 22.72 1.90 2.48
CA ASN A 353 23.81 2.80 2.10
C ASN A 353 24.77 3.12 3.25
N ALA A 354 24.31 3.05 4.50
CA ALA A 354 25.15 3.27 5.68
C ALA A 354 26.02 2.06 6.06
N GLN A 355 25.82 0.90 5.43
CA GLN A 355 26.64 -0.30 5.67
C GLN A 355 27.98 -0.19 4.94
N VAL A 356 29.03 -0.82 5.50
CA VAL A 356 30.40 -0.79 4.95
C VAL A 356 30.47 -1.23 3.48
N ASN A 357 29.59 -2.16 3.07
CA ASN A 357 29.50 -2.72 1.72
C ASN A 357 28.18 -2.36 1.00
N GLY A 358 27.45 -1.34 1.49
CA GLY A 358 26.09 -1.02 1.02
C GLY A 358 25.98 -0.67 -0.46
N CYS A 359 27.08 -0.18 -1.06
CA CYS A 359 27.14 0.25 -2.45
C CYS A 359 27.82 -0.77 -3.39
N ASP A 360 28.34 -1.88 -2.86
CA ASP A 360 29.29 -2.72 -3.59
C ASP A 360 28.61 -3.62 -4.62
N ARG A 361 27.37 -4.06 -4.34
CA ARG A 361 26.62 -5.00 -5.18
C ARG A 361 25.14 -4.70 -5.26
N PRO A 362 24.48 -5.21 -6.32
CA PRO A 362 23.06 -5.02 -6.48
C PRO A 362 22.21 -5.52 -5.30
N ILE A 363 21.03 -4.92 -5.14
CA ILE A 363 20.06 -5.22 -4.10
C ILE A 363 18.86 -5.92 -4.75
N ALA A 364 18.46 -7.08 -4.23
CA ALA A 364 17.28 -7.78 -4.71
C ALA A 364 15.99 -7.20 -4.11
N LEU A 365 15.01 -6.90 -4.95
CA LEU A 365 13.69 -6.41 -4.54
C LEU A 365 12.59 -6.93 -5.48
N TRP A 366 11.37 -7.09 -4.96
CA TRP A 366 10.24 -7.58 -5.76
C TRP A 366 9.75 -6.58 -6.81
N PHE A 367 9.82 -5.29 -6.49
CA PHE A 367 9.47 -4.21 -7.40
C PHE A 367 10.58 -3.15 -7.37
N ASP A 368 11.44 -3.22 -8.35
CA ASP A 368 12.72 -2.52 -8.50
C ASP A 368 12.57 -0.98 -8.42
N PRO A 369 11.60 -0.36 -9.13
CA PRO A 369 11.55 1.11 -9.25
C PRO A 369 11.29 1.89 -7.96
N VAL A 370 10.81 1.25 -6.89
CA VAL A 370 10.44 1.96 -5.65
C VAL A 370 11.60 2.12 -4.66
N LEU A 371 12.65 1.32 -4.78
CA LEU A 371 13.86 1.45 -3.94
C LEU A 371 15.02 2.12 -4.68
N ASP A 372 15.11 1.93 -6.00
CA ASP A 372 16.21 2.43 -6.85
C ASP A 372 16.61 3.90 -6.61
N PRO A 373 15.68 4.86 -6.40
CA PRO A 373 16.03 6.25 -6.14
C PRO A 373 16.71 6.52 -4.78
N PHE A 374 16.71 5.55 -3.86
CA PHE A 374 17.15 5.70 -2.46
C PHE A 374 18.45 4.96 -2.15
N VAL A 375 19.02 4.23 -3.11
CA VAL A 375 20.22 3.40 -2.91
C VAL A 375 21.32 3.78 -3.89
N CYS A 376 22.57 3.60 -3.48
CA CYS A 376 23.74 3.79 -4.35
C CYS A 376 24.04 2.57 -5.23
N ALA A 377 23.60 1.38 -4.80
CA ALA A 377 23.77 0.14 -5.54
C ALA A 377 22.61 -0.11 -6.54
N PRO A 378 22.84 -0.81 -7.67
CA PRO A 378 21.77 -1.16 -8.59
C PRO A 378 20.67 -2.01 -7.92
N VAL A 379 19.39 -1.75 -8.20
CA VAL A 379 18.31 -2.64 -7.75
C VAL A 379 17.98 -3.65 -8.85
N VAL A 380 17.85 -4.92 -8.47
CA VAL A 380 17.52 -6.03 -9.37
C VAL A 380 16.29 -6.80 -8.87
N ARG A 381 15.63 -7.52 -9.78
CA ARG A 381 14.49 -8.39 -9.46
C ARG A 381 14.86 -9.48 -8.45
N LEU A 382 13.90 -9.86 -7.60
CA LEU A 382 14.02 -10.95 -6.63
C LEU A 382 14.66 -12.25 -7.16
N PRO A 383 14.38 -12.75 -8.38
CA PRO A 383 15.00 -13.98 -8.86
C PRO A 383 16.54 -13.92 -8.96
N GLU A 384 17.14 -12.72 -9.02
CA GLU A 384 18.61 -12.58 -8.95
C GLU A 384 19.14 -12.96 -7.56
N SER A 385 18.33 -12.92 -6.50
CA SER A 385 18.71 -13.40 -5.16
C SER A 385 18.98 -14.90 -5.11
N LEU A 386 18.40 -15.69 -6.02
CA LEU A 386 18.61 -17.14 -6.10
C LEU A 386 20.00 -17.50 -6.64
N LYS A 387 20.72 -16.53 -7.22
CA LYS A 387 22.04 -16.74 -7.83
C LYS A 387 23.12 -16.33 -6.83
N PRO A 388 24.04 -17.24 -6.45
CA PRO A 388 25.06 -16.96 -5.44
C PRO A 388 25.88 -15.70 -5.74
N GLY A 389 25.93 -14.81 -4.75
CA GLY A 389 26.73 -13.60 -4.78
C GLY A 389 26.45 -12.63 -5.92
N ARG A 390 25.26 -12.72 -6.53
CA ARG A 390 24.76 -11.69 -7.44
C ARG A 390 24.32 -10.43 -6.71
N VAL A 391 23.89 -10.57 -5.46
CA VAL A 391 23.35 -9.51 -4.62
C VAL A 391 23.89 -9.65 -3.20
N ASP A 392 24.05 -8.51 -2.52
CA ASP A 392 24.53 -8.48 -1.13
C ASP A 392 23.38 -8.27 -0.14
N TYR A 393 22.34 -7.58 -0.58
CA TYR A 393 21.14 -7.34 0.21
C TYR A 393 19.90 -7.75 -0.57
N ALA A 394 18.88 -8.17 0.17
CA ALA A 394 17.54 -8.33 -0.34
C ALA A 394 16.54 -7.60 0.57
N VAL A 395 15.54 -6.98 -0.04
CA VAL A 395 14.47 -6.29 0.69
C VAL A 395 13.18 -7.03 0.43
N LEU A 396 12.62 -7.66 1.47
CA LEU A 396 11.28 -8.24 1.43
C LEU A 396 10.27 -7.19 1.88
N TYR A 397 9.37 -6.81 0.98
CA TYR A 397 8.39 -5.76 1.24
C TYR A 397 7.02 -6.29 1.68
N ILE A 398 6.27 -5.53 2.47
CA ILE A 398 5.01 -6.02 3.04
C ILE A 398 3.97 -6.39 1.98
N ASP A 399 3.91 -5.67 0.85
CA ASP A 399 2.94 -5.95 -0.23
C ASP A 399 3.16 -7.33 -0.86
N GLN A 400 4.43 -7.69 -1.19
CA GLN A 400 4.77 -9.02 -1.70
C GLN A 400 4.48 -10.12 -0.66
N LEU A 401 4.71 -9.84 0.63
CA LEU A 401 4.53 -10.80 1.71
C LEU A 401 3.03 -11.08 1.93
N GLN A 402 2.20 -10.04 1.93
CA GLN A 402 0.75 -10.14 2.07
C GLN A 402 0.13 -10.94 0.92
N ARG A 403 0.59 -10.70 -0.31
CA ARG A 403 0.05 -11.34 -1.52
C ARG A 403 0.73 -12.65 -1.89
N THR A 404 1.70 -13.09 -1.09
CA THR A 404 2.50 -14.29 -1.36
C THR A 404 3.13 -14.30 -2.75
N ASN A 405 3.59 -13.14 -3.22
CA ASN A 405 4.31 -13.04 -4.49
C ASN A 405 5.75 -13.54 -4.31
N ASP A 406 6.27 -14.26 -5.31
CA ASP A 406 7.61 -14.86 -5.31
C ASP A 406 7.92 -15.65 -4.01
N PRO A 407 7.11 -16.68 -3.69
CA PRO A 407 7.21 -17.40 -2.42
C PRO A 407 8.53 -18.20 -2.31
N GLN A 408 9.11 -18.64 -3.43
CA GLN A 408 10.36 -19.40 -3.44
C GLN A 408 11.54 -18.49 -3.08
N GLU A 409 11.62 -17.31 -3.68
CA GLU A 409 12.61 -16.28 -3.42
C GLU A 409 12.49 -15.75 -2.00
N THR A 410 11.25 -15.51 -1.55
CA THR A 410 10.97 -15.10 -0.16
C THR A 410 11.48 -16.15 0.84
N ALA A 411 11.20 -17.44 0.60
CA ALA A 411 11.70 -18.52 1.45
C ALA A 411 13.23 -18.64 1.41
N HIS A 412 13.83 -18.51 0.22
CA HIS A 412 15.28 -18.50 0.05
C HIS A 412 15.94 -17.37 0.86
N ILE A 413 15.47 -16.13 0.71
CA ILE A 413 16.02 -14.97 1.41
C ILE A 413 15.90 -15.13 2.93
N ARG A 414 14.78 -15.63 3.43
CA ARG A 414 14.59 -15.87 4.88
C ARG A 414 15.46 -16.99 5.44
N THR A 415 15.85 -17.96 4.60
CA THR A 415 16.64 -19.13 5.01
C THR A 415 18.15 -18.87 4.87
N ALA A 416 18.56 -18.28 3.74
CA ALA A 416 19.95 -18.03 3.41
C ALA A 416 20.46 -16.67 3.94
N GLY A 417 19.57 -15.69 4.06
CA GLY A 417 19.90 -14.34 4.52
C GLY A 417 19.77 -14.16 6.02
N THR A 418 20.53 -13.21 6.55
CA THR A 418 20.37 -12.74 7.94
C THR A 418 19.52 -11.48 7.94
N LEU A 419 18.42 -11.46 8.71
CA LEU A 419 17.63 -10.25 8.90
C LEU A 419 18.44 -9.22 9.68
N VAL A 420 18.81 -8.12 9.02
CA VAL A 420 19.66 -7.07 9.61
C VAL A 420 18.88 -5.82 10.00
N HIS A 421 17.73 -5.57 9.36
CA HIS A 421 16.89 -4.40 9.68
C HIS A 421 15.42 -4.64 9.35
N THR A 422 14.53 -4.02 10.11
CA THR A 422 13.09 -3.97 9.81
C THR A 422 12.61 -2.53 9.90
N VAL A 423 12.11 -2.01 8.79
CA VAL A 423 11.52 -0.67 8.73
C VAL A 423 10.09 -0.75 9.22
N THR A 424 9.83 -0.17 10.39
CA THR A 424 8.49 -0.11 10.98
C THR A 424 7.99 1.33 11.03
N LEU A 425 6.85 1.60 10.40
CA LEU A 425 6.19 2.92 10.42
C LEU A 425 4.78 2.76 10.99
N HIS A 426 4.45 3.56 12.00
CA HIS A 426 3.12 3.57 12.65
C HIS A 426 2.56 2.18 13.02
N GLY A 427 3.45 1.29 13.48
CA GLY A 427 3.11 -0.08 13.89
C GLY A 427 3.02 -1.10 12.75
N ILE A 428 3.44 -0.74 11.53
CA ILE A 428 3.45 -1.61 10.35
C ILE A 428 4.90 -1.93 9.96
N PRO A 429 5.32 -3.20 9.95
CA PRO A 429 6.64 -3.60 9.45
C PRO A 429 6.61 -3.63 7.91
N TYR A 430 6.96 -2.50 7.28
CA TYR A 430 6.85 -2.32 5.84
C TYR A 430 7.91 -3.07 5.05
N ALA A 431 9.16 -3.06 5.52
CA ALA A 431 10.27 -3.67 4.80
C ALA A 431 11.20 -4.44 5.75
N GLU A 432 11.57 -5.64 5.35
CA GLU A 432 12.60 -6.44 6.00
C GLU A 432 13.85 -6.47 5.12
N VAL A 433 14.98 -6.02 5.66
CA VAL A 433 16.27 -6.00 4.97
C VAL A 433 17.09 -7.20 5.41
N TYR A 434 17.42 -8.06 4.46
CA TYR A 434 18.26 -9.23 4.64
C TYR A 434 19.63 -8.96 4.04
N GLN A 435 20.67 -9.30 4.79
CA GLN A 435 22.01 -9.45 4.26
C GLN A 435 22.15 -10.87 3.72
N LEU A 436 22.44 -11.00 2.42
CA LEU A 436 22.65 -12.28 1.77
C LEU A 436 24.13 -12.69 1.86
N PRO A 437 24.42 -14.00 1.84
CA PRO A 437 25.80 -14.47 1.86
C PRO A 437 26.57 -13.98 0.64
N GLN A 438 27.78 -13.48 0.89
CA GLN A 438 28.71 -13.04 -0.15
C GLN A 438 29.09 -14.20 -1.08
N PRO A 439 29.39 -13.94 -2.38
CA PRO A 439 29.95 -14.93 -3.28
C PRO A 439 31.23 -15.50 -2.70
N THR A 440 31.45 -16.76 -3.05
CA THR A 440 32.70 -17.43 -2.75
C THR A 440 33.84 -16.91 -3.60
N ALA A 441 35.01 -16.77 -2.98
CA ALA A 441 36.21 -16.27 -3.63
C ALA A 441 36.70 -17.23 -4.74
N GLN A 442 36.46 -18.53 -4.59
CA GLN A 442 36.83 -19.56 -5.57
C GLN A 442 35.63 -20.42 -5.97
N GLN A 443 35.38 -20.53 -7.28
CA GLN A 443 34.42 -21.48 -7.83
C GLN A 443 35.12 -22.80 -8.14
N VAL A 444 34.52 -23.92 -7.72
CA VAL A 444 35.07 -25.26 -7.96
C VAL A 444 34.11 -26.16 -8.71
N GLY A 445 32.80 -26.09 -8.44
CA GLY A 445 31.81 -26.88 -9.16
C GLY A 445 31.90 -28.41 -8.98
N ALA A 446 32.55 -28.90 -7.92
CA ALA A 446 32.71 -30.35 -7.67
C ALA A 446 31.39 -31.00 -7.26
N ARG A 447 31.04 -32.12 -7.87
CA ARG A 447 29.81 -32.88 -7.63
C ARG A 447 30.05 -34.02 -6.64
N PHE A 448 29.18 -34.15 -5.64
CA PHE A 448 29.21 -35.16 -4.59
C PHE A 448 27.97 -36.07 -4.74
N GLY A 449 28.19 -37.31 -5.17
CA GLY A 449 27.11 -38.19 -5.60
C GLY A 449 26.27 -37.59 -6.75
N GLU A 450 24.99 -37.93 -6.83
CA GLU A 450 24.11 -37.41 -7.89
C GLU A 450 23.36 -36.13 -7.51
N SER A 451 23.32 -35.77 -6.21
CA SER A 451 22.35 -34.81 -5.68
C SER A 451 22.93 -33.49 -5.19
N ILE A 452 24.25 -33.39 -4.93
CA ILE A 452 24.86 -32.18 -4.35
C ILE A 452 26.10 -31.77 -5.14
N ARG A 453 26.29 -30.46 -5.31
CA ARG A 453 27.50 -29.86 -5.89
C ARG A 453 28.06 -28.80 -4.94
N LEU A 454 29.35 -28.84 -4.65
CA LEU A 454 30.08 -27.71 -4.09
C LEU A 454 30.30 -26.67 -5.20
N TYR A 455 29.50 -25.61 -5.20
CA TYR A 455 29.60 -24.54 -6.19
C TYR A 455 30.91 -23.76 -6.03
N GLY A 456 31.27 -23.41 -4.80
CA GLY A 456 32.53 -22.74 -4.49
C GLY A 456 32.77 -22.60 -2.99
N TYR A 457 33.89 -21.97 -2.66
CA TYR A 457 34.32 -21.75 -1.28
C TYR A 457 35.14 -20.46 -1.11
N THR A 458 35.21 -19.98 0.13
CA THR A 458 36.12 -18.92 0.57
C THR A 458 36.88 -19.43 1.77
N LEU A 459 38.21 -19.31 1.79
CA LEU A 459 39.01 -19.54 2.97
C LEU A 459 39.48 -18.18 3.50
N ASP A 460 39.13 -17.87 4.75
CA ASP A 460 39.57 -16.66 5.42
C ASP A 460 40.50 -17.03 6.58
N ALA A 461 41.80 -16.83 6.34
CA ALA A 461 42.86 -17.00 7.34
C ALA A 461 43.28 -15.68 8.01
N ALA A 462 42.68 -14.54 7.65
CA ALA A 462 43.14 -13.22 8.12
C ALA A 462 43.01 -13.07 9.64
N ALA A 463 41.95 -13.63 10.22
CA ALA A 463 41.72 -13.62 11.67
C ALA A 463 42.37 -14.79 12.42
N LEU A 464 43.02 -15.73 11.71
CA LEU A 464 43.49 -17.00 12.30
C LEU A 464 44.44 -16.78 13.48
N ARG A 465 45.39 -15.86 13.33
CA ARG A 465 46.41 -15.53 14.34
C ARG A 465 45.82 -14.87 15.60
N THR A 466 44.67 -14.21 15.50
CA THR A 466 44.05 -13.47 16.62
C THR A 466 42.91 -14.25 17.28
N SER A 467 42.21 -15.10 16.53
CA SER A 467 41.06 -15.87 17.03
C SER A 467 41.36 -17.34 17.32
N GLY A 468 42.42 -17.91 16.74
CA GLY A 468 42.67 -19.36 16.78
C GLY A 468 41.65 -20.20 15.99
N VAL A 469 40.86 -19.55 15.12
CA VAL A 469 39.79 -20.19 14.35
C VAL A 469 39.97 -19.87 12.86
N LEU A 470 40.10 -20.91 12.04
CA LEU A 470 40.02 -20.80 10.59
C LEU A 470 38.54 -20.75 10.20
N THR A 471 38.12 -19.70 9.50
CA THR A 471 36.76 -19.64 8.98
C THR A 471 36.78 -19.97 7.50
N PHE A 472 36.00 -20.98 7.10
CA PHE A 472 35.80 -21.27 5.68
C PHE A 472 34.31 -21.23 5.34
N THR A 473 33.99 -20.62 4.21
CA THR A 473 32.62 -20.53 3.70
C THR A 473 32.47 -21.50 2.55
N THR A 474 31.42 -22.32 2.56
CA THR A 474 31.07 -23.20 1.46
C THR A 474 29.75 -22.78 0.84
N VAL A 475 29.66 -22.80 -0.48
CA VAL A 475 28.41 -22.64 -1.23
C VAL A 475 28.10 -23.96 -1.91
N TRP A 476 27.00 -24.58 -1.52
CA TRP A 476 26.50 -25.83 -2.08
C TRP A 476 25.33 -25.55 -3.02
N GLN A 477 25.09 -26.45 -3.97
CA GLN A 477 23.94 -26.46 -4.85
C GLN A 477 23.30 -27.85 -4.82
N ALA A 478 21.99 -27.93 -4.57
CA ALA A 478 21.25 -29.17 -4.72
C ALA A 478 20.91 -29.40 -6.21
N LEU A 479 21.36 -30.51 -6.78
CA LEU A 479 21.07 -30.93 -8.16
C LEU A 479 19.80 -31.79 -8.26
N ALA A 480 19.44 -32.42 -7.15
CA ALA A 480 18.20 -33.16 -6.90
C ALA A 480 17.91 -33.10 -5.39
N PRO A 481 16.70 -33.47 -4.91
CA PRO A 481 16.43 -33.54 -3.47
C PRO A 481 17.39 -34.56 -2.82
N PRO A 482 18.31 -34.13 -1.94
CA PRO A 482 19.32 -35.03 -1.41
C PRO A 482 18.84 -35.74 -0.13
N ALA A 483 19.49 -36.85 0.22
CA ALA A 483 19.36 -37.46 1.54
C ALA A 483 20.06 -36.60 2.61
N GLU A 484 20.01 -37.03 3.87
CA GLU A 484 20.74 -36.39 4.95
C GLU A 484 22.22 -36.78 4.91
N TYR A 485 23.10 -35.78 4.87
CA TYR A 485 24.55 -35.93 4.78
C TYR A 485 25.26 -35.03 5.78
N MET A 486 26.39 -35.51 6.28
CA MET A 486 27.33 -34.75 7.09
C MET A 486 28.56 -34.38 6.26
N MET A 487 29.11 -33.21 6.52
CA MET A 487 30.36 -32.75 5.92
C MET A 487 31.50 -32.95 6.91
N VAL A 488 32.57 -33.59 6.45
CA VAL A 488 33.85 -33.64 7.15
C VAL A 488 34.80 -32.63 6.52
N ALA A 489 35.41 -31.78 7.33
CA ALA A 489 36.43 -30.82 6.90
C ALA A 489 37.70 -31.03 7.73
N GLN A 490 38.79 -31.38 7.06
CA GLN A 490 40.08 -31.67 7.68
C GLN A 490 41.13 -30.68 7.19
N LEU A 491 41.78 -29.97 8.12
CA LEU A 491 42.97 -29.18 7.81
C LEU A 491 44.19 -30.10 7.85
N LEU A 492 44.89 -30.21 6.73
CA LEU A 492 46.08 -31.02 6.55
C LEU A 492 47.30 -30.12 6.34
N ASP A 493 48.43 -30.47 6.93
CA ASP A 493 49.71 -29.81 6.65
C ASP A 493 50.28 -30.23 5.28
N ASP A 494 51.42 -29.67 4.90
CA ASP A 494 52.04 -29.96 3.59
C ASP A 494 52.43 -31.45 3.42
N ASN A 495 52.72 -32.14 4.53
CA ASN A 495 53.03 -33.58 4.57
C ASN A 495 51.77 -34.47 4.58
N GLY A 496 50.58 -33.86 4.62
CA GLY A 496 49.30 -34.57 4.72
C GLY A 496 48.91 -35.00 6.13
N ALA A 497 49.61 -34.53 7.17
CA ALA A 497 49.25 -34.83 8.56
C ALA A 497 48.03 -34.00 8.98
N LEU A 498 47.13 -34.61 9.75
CA LEU A 498 45.93 -33.97 10.26
C LEU A 498 46.27 -32.95 11.35
N VAL A 499 45.84 -31.71 11.14
CA VAL A 499 46.02 -30.59 12.07
C VAL A 499 44.76 -30.32 12.87
N ALA A 500 43.61 -30.25 12.19
CA ALA A 500 42.31 -29.98 12.79
C ALA A 500 41.19 -30.63 11.97
N GLN A 501 40.06 -30.94 12.60
CA GLN A 501 38.90 -31.52 11.93
C GLN A 501 37.60 -31.03 12.55
N ILE A 502 36.56 -30.88 11.71
CA ILE A 502 35.16 -30.78 12.14
C ILE A 502 34.24 -31.65 11.28
N ASP A 503 33.16 -32.11 11.90
CA ASP A 503 32.07 -32.85 11.25
C ASP A 503 30.76 -32.11 11.53
N VAL A 504 30.14 -31.55 10.48
CA VAL A 504 28.98 -30.65 10.60
C VAL A 504 28.04 -30.79 9.40
N PRO A 505 26.75 -30.46 9.51
CA PRO A 505 25.90 -30.35 8.33
C PRO A 505 26.45 -29.28 7.37
N PRO A 506 26.52 -29.54 6.05
CA PRO A 506 27.14 -28.61 5.09
C PRO A 506 26.41 -27.25 5.00
N GLY A 507 25.11 -27.22 5.31
CA GLY A 507 24.29 -26.00 5.35
C GLY A 507 24.21 -25.31 6.71
N GLY A 508 24.90 -25.85 7.73
CA GLY A 508 24.84 -25.38 9.11
C GLY A 508 23.80 -26.13 9.98
N PRO A 509 23.81 -25.90 11.31
CA PRO A 509 23.07 -26.71 12.28
C PRO A 509 21.55 -26.75 12.09
N ALA A 510 20.97 -25.70 11.51
CA ALA A 510 19.53 -25.56 11.30
C ALA A 510 19.09 -25.84 9.84
N ASN A 511 20.01 -26.28 8.98
CA ASN A 511 19.75 -26.48 7.55
C ASN A 511 20.38 -27.80 7.04
N PRO A 512 19.88 -28.96 7.51
CA PRO A 512 20.36 -30.27 7.06
C PRO A 512 20.11 -30.47 5.56
N THR A 513 20.89 -31.31 4.89
CA THR A 513 20.74 -31.50 3.43
C THR A 513 19.37 -32.05 3.05
N SER A 514 18.74 -32.86 3.90
CA SER A 514 17.43 -33.49 3.64
C SER A 514 16.28 -32.51 3.37
N ILE A 515 16.44 -31.22 3.71
CA ILE A 515 15.45 -30.17 3.42
C ILE A 515 15.80 -29.30 2.21
N TRP A 516 16.88 -29.62 1.48
CA TRP A 516 17.29 -28.85 0.30
C TRP A 516 16.45 -29.20 -0.92
N TYR A 517 16.15 -28.19 -1.75
CA TYR A 517 15.36 -28.33 -2.98
C TYR A 517 16.24 -28.20 -4.22
N THR A 518 15.90 -28.92 -5.29
CA THR A 518 16.61 -28.86 -6.57
C THR A 518 16.80 -27.43 -7.07
N GLY A 519 18.02 -27.09 -7.48
CA GLY A 519 18.44 -25.78 -7.97
C GLY A 519 18.84 -24.78 -6.89
N HIS A 520 18.52 -25.05 -5.62
CA HIS A 520 18.79 -24.16 -4.49
C HIS A 520 20.28 -24.13 -4.13
N TYR A 521 20.77 -22.94 -3.77
CA TYR A 521 22.11 -22.75 -3.24
C TYR A 521 22.08 -22.54 -1.74
N VAL A 522 23.03 -23.14 -1.03
CA VAL A 522 23.15 -23.07 0.43
C VAL A 522 24.55 -22.63 0.79
N THR A 523 24.66 -21.47 1.43
CA THR A 523 25.93 -20.89 1.88
C THR A 523 26.03 -20.98 3.39
N TRP A 524 27.16 -21.42 3.91
CA TRP A 524 27.40 -21.45 5.35
C TRP A 524 28.87 -21.17 5.68
N TYR A 525 29.09 -20.48 6.81
CA TYR A 525 30.41 -20.20 7.38
C TYR A 525 30.73 -21.22 8.48
N HIS A 526 31.84 -21.94 8.31
CA HIS A 526 32.26 -23.02 9.20
C HIS A 526 33.45 -22.56 10.03
N PRO A 527 33.30 -22.42 11.36
CA PRO A 527 34.43 -22.19 12.25
C PRO A 527 35.17 -23.52 12.49
N LEU A 528 36.45 -23.56 12.12
CA LEU A 528 37.37 -24.66 12.39
C LEU A 528 38.41 -24.20 13.42
N PRO A 529 38.28 -24.59 14.70
CA PRO A 529 39.31 -24.34 15.69
C PRO A 529 40.63 -25.00 15.27
N VAL A 530 41.73 -24.26 15.35
CA VAL A 530 43.08 -24.75 15.04
C VAL A 530 44.00 -24.60 16.25
N PRO A 531 45.15 -25.32 16.29
CA PRO A 531 46.16 -25.10 17.32
C PRO A 531 46.64 -23.63 17.38
N ALA A 532 46.84 -23.10 18.57
CA ALA A 532 47.26 -21.70 18.77
C ALA A 532 48.70 -21.43 18.27
N ASP A 533 49.50 -22.47 18.14
CA ASP A 533 50.89 -22.47 17.68
C ASP A 533 51.03 -22.91 16.22
N LEU A 534 49.94 -22.83 15.43
CA LEU A 534 49.94 -23.21 14.02
C LEU A 534 51.02 -22.43 13.23
N PRO A 535 52.01 -23.12 12.63
CA PRO A 535 53.06 -22.46 11.86
C PRO A 535 52.52 -21.77 10.59
N ALA A 536 53.22 -20.74 10.13
CA ALA A 536 53.03 -20.24 8.76
C ALA A 536 53.49 -21.32 7.76
N GLY A 537 52.76 -21.49 6.66
CA GLY A 537 53.05 -22.53 5.67
C GLY A 537 51.91 -22.84 4.72
N THR A 538 52.10 -23.89 3.94
CA THR A 538 51.11 -24.42 3.00
C THR A 538 50.28 -25.51 3.67
N TYR A 539 48.97 -25.38 3.57
CA TYR A 539 47.98 -26.30 4.10
C TYR A 539 46.97 -26.69 3.02
N ARG A 540 46.22 -27.76 3.26
CA ARG A 540 45.10 -28.18 2.42
C ARG A 540 43.88 -28.42 3.29
N LEU A 541 42.75 -27.82 2.95
CA LEU A 541 41.46 -28.16 3.56
C LEU A 541 40.81 -29.27 2.73
N ALA A 542 40.73 -30.47 3.29
CA ALA A 542 40.07 -31.62 2.68
C ALA A 542 38.58 -31.64 3.08
N VAL A 543 37.68 -31.54 2.09
CA VAL A 543 36.22 -31.49 2.30
C VAL A 543 35.56 -32.71 1.69
N GLY A 544 34.83 -33.48 2.51
CA GLY A 544 34.08 -34.67 2.09
C GLY A 544 32.63 -34.63 2.59
N LEU A 545 31.72 -35.33 1.90
CA LEU A 545 30.38 -35.62 2.40
C LEU A 545 30.25 -37.12 2.69
N TYR A 546 29.54 -37.46 3.76
CA TYR A 546 29.21 -38.84 4.10
C TYR A 546 27.79 -38.99 4.61
N ASP A 547 27.23 -40.19 4.45
CA ASP A 547 25.95 -40.58 5.02
C ASP A 547 26.12 -40.89 6.52
N PRO A 548 25.44 -40.18 7.44
CA PRO A 548 25.64 -40.37 8.88
C PRO A 548 25.09 -41.71 9.40
N ALA A 549 24.22 -42.40 8.67
CA ALA A 549 23.70 -43.71 9.05
C ALA A 549 24.64 -44.85 8.64
N THR A 550 25.32 -44.72 7.49
CA THR A 550 26.19 -45.78 6.95
C THR A 550 27.69 -45.47 7.05
N PHE A 551 28.05 -44.22 7.35
CA PHE A 551 29.41 -43.66 7.27
C PHE A 551 30.05 -43.76 5.87
N ALA A 552 29.27 -44.07 4.84
CA ALA A 552 29.76 -44.15 3.47
C ALA A 552 30.03 -42.74 2.92
N ARG A 553 31.24 -42.52 2.40
CA ARG A 553 31.61 -41.27 1.71
C ARG A 553 30.98 -41.21 0.33
N LEU A 554 30.55 -40.02 -0.07
CA LEU A 554 30.00 -39.79 -1.40
C LEU A 554 31.13 -39.74 -2.44
N PRO A 555 30.93 -40.33 -3.64
CA PRO A 555 31.89 -40.18 -4.72
C PRO A 555 31.96 -38.72 -5.19
N ILE A 556 33.17 -38.25 -5.53
CA ILE A 556 33.41 -36.87 -5.95
C ILE A 556 33.80 -36.84 -7.43
N GLU A 557 33.06 -36.08 -8.22
CA GLU A 557 33.42 -35.72 -9.59
C GLU A 557 33.81 -34.24 -9.60
N ALA A 558 35.11 -33.96 -9.69
CA ALA A 558 35.65 -32.61 -9.62
C ALA A 558 36.14 -32.13 -10.99
N PRO A 559 36.07 -30.81 -11.29
CA PRO A 559 36.60 -30.29 -12.56
C PRO A 559 38.11 -30.46 -12.71
N PRO A 560 38.62 -30.43 -13.95
CA PRO A 560 40.05 -30.56 -14.23
C PRO A 560 40.90 -29.60 -13.41
N GLY A 561 41.96 -30.09 -12.79
CA GLY A 561 42.86 -29.32 -11.92
C GLY A 561 42.51 -29.38 -10.43
N SER A 562 41.35 -29.94 -10.06
CA SER A 562 41.01 -30.24 -8.66
C SER A 562 41.68 -31.53 -8.19
N VAL A 563 42.10 -31.58 -6.92
CA VAL A 563 42.69 -32.78 -6.33
C VAL A 563 41.67 -33.46 -5.41
N VAL A 564 41.39 -34.74 -5.67
CA VAL A 564 40.52 -35.57 -4.83
C VAL A 564 41.36 -36.70 -4.24
N GLN A 565 41.33 -36.84 -2.92
CA GLN A 565 42.05 -37.87 -2.18
C GLN A 565 41.14 -38.44 -1.09
N GLU A 566 41.07 -39.78 -0.99
CA GLU A 566 40.31 -40.49 0.05
C GLU A 566 38.84 -40.04 0.20
N GLY A 567 38.19 -39.70 -0.91
CA GLY A 567 36.79 -39.23 -0.89
C GLY A 567 36.63 -37.83 -0.29
N ALA A 568 37.68 -37.00 -0.34
CA ALA A 568 37.64 -35.58 -0.01
C ALA A 568 38.28 -34.74 -1.13
N LEU A 569 37.70 -33.57 -1.37
CA LEU A 569 38.23 -32.56 -2.27
C LEU A 569 39.25 -31.70 -1.51
N LEU A 570 40.47 -31.58 -2.03
CA LEU A 570 41.54 -30.79 -1.41
C LEU A 570 41.51 -29.35 -1.93
N LEU A 571 41.36 -28.41 -0.99
CA LEU A 571 41.32 -26.98 -1.25
C LEU A 571 42.62 -26.34 -0.73
N PRO A 572 43.45 -25.73 -1.60
CA PRO A 572 44.74 -25.17 -1.18
C PRO A 572 44.55 -23.94 -0.27
N LEU A 573 45.35 -23.87 0.79
CA LEU A 573 45.38 -22.77 1.75
C LEU A 573 46.82 -22.36 2.05
N ALA A 574 47.13 -21.07 1.90
CA ALA A 574 48.38 -20.50 2.41
C ALA A 574 48.09 -19.75 3.71
N ILE A 575 48.85 -20.04 4.76
CA ILE A 575 48.78 -19.34 6.04
C ILE A 575 50.07 -18.52 6.15
N GLU A 576 49.92 -17.20 6.08
CA GLU A 576 51.04 -16.25 6.18
C GLU A 576 51.47 -15.98 7.60
#